data_AF-A0A3E2YG62-F1
#
_entry.id   AF-A0A3E2YG62-F1
#
_cell.length_a   1.000
_cell.length_b   1.000
_cell.length_c   1.000
_cell.angle_alpha   90.00
_cell.angle_beta   90.00
_cell.angle_gamma   90.00
#
_symmetry.space_group_name_H-M   'P 1'
#
loop_
_entity.id
_entity.type
_entity.pdbx_description
1 polymer ?
#
loop_
_entity_poly.entity_id
_entity_poly.type
_entity_poly.pdbx_seq_one_letter_code
_entity_poly.pdbx_strand_id
1 'polypeptide(L)'
;MAWEIITVCLDPVDRREIDVALAAAMRPYDRDAPQDPDDEWGGRWDRYRIGWSARIPVVGGYEDDLRLVRGDSSEDTGPGYCDGGPRALLDLGAVRTAAAEAAGREWDEWQQMTAAFPPARPLVHFVESSAEPHDYFGREAWQAYHSQPLLAAVANRYGFTTAPFQRIPNWGDDPVVSFGLARVDFMALRAREALATDGLLTLSGEWLDPDLMGSSAPGLAGQLDNLRLRRDYLHFTDLYLMELPPDAVLLHVHIHC
;
A
#
# COMPACT_ATOMS: atom_id res chain seq x y z
N MET A 1 5.80 -12.51 12.07
CA MET A 1 6.65 -11.95 11.02
C MET A 1 5.99 -12.29 9.71
N ALA A 2 5.61 -11.25 8.99
CA ALA A 2 4.75 -11.31 7.81
C ALA A 2 5.61 -11.12 6.56
N TRP A 3 5.11 -11.60 5.43
CA TRP A 3 5.70 -11.24 4.15
C TRP A 3 5.05 -9.95 3.67
N GLU A 4 5.90 -9.01 3.28
CA GLU A 4 5.51 -7.73 2.69
C GLU A 4 5.88 -7.71 1.22
N ILE A 5 5.21 -6.86 0.46
CA ILE A 5 5.46 -6.66 -0.96
C ILE A 5 6.05 -5.28 -1.10
N ILE A 6 7.18 -5.17 -1.77
CA ILE A 6 7.76 -3.89 -2.15
C ILE A 6 7.90 -3.80 -3.66
N THR A 7 7.93 -2.57 -4.16
CA THR A 7 8.26 -2.27 -5.54
C THR A 7 9.73 -1.88 -5.60
N VAL A 8 10.51 -2.58 -6.43
CA VAL A 8 11.92 -2.25 -6.67
C VAL A 8 12.07 -1.72 -8.08
N CYS A 9 12.68 -0.54 -8.20
CA CYS A 9 13.02 0.07 -9.47
C CYS A 9 14.51 -0.09 -9.75
N LEU A 10 14.85 -0.64 -10.90
CA LEU A 10 16.22 -0.84 -11.36
C LEU A 10 16.45 -0.09 -12.67
N ASP A 11 17.71 0.32 -12.89
CA ASP A 11 18.15 0.78 -14.20
C ASP A 11 17.88 -0.29 -15.27
N PRO A 12 17.79 0.10 -16.56
CA PRO A 12 17.62 -0.85 -17.66
C PRO A 12 18.69 -1.94 -17.62
N VAL A 13 18.25 -3.19 -17.49
CA VAL A 13 19.12 -4.35 -17.31
C VAL A 13 18.62 -5.54 -18.12
N ASP A 14 19.53 -6.39 -18.62
CA ASP A 14 19.15 -7.62 -19.31
C ASP A 14 18.39 -8.54 -18.33
N ARG A 15 17.34 -9.20 -18.81
CA ARG A 15 16.53 -10.15 -18.02
C ARG A 15 17.38 -11.17 -17.25
N ARG A 16 18.50 -11.60 -17.81
CA ARG A 16 19.42 -12.60 -17.22
C ARG A 16 20.24 -12.06 -16.06
N GLU A 17 20.35 -10.73 -15.95
CA GLU A 17 21.13 -10.04 -14.92
C GLU A 17 20.24 -9.43 -13.83
N ILE A 18 18.91 -9.55 -13.95
CA ILE A 18 17.96 -9.00 -12.98
C ILE A 18 18.22 -9.48 -11.55
N ASP A 19 18.49 -10.77 -11.34
CA ASP A 19 18.74 -11.29 -9.99
C ASP A 19 20.00 -10.67 -9.37
N VAL A 20 21.02 -10.40 -10.19
CA VAL A 20 22.27 -9.75 -9.75
C VAL A 20 22.03 -8.27 -9.44
N ALA A 21 21.32 -7.56 -10.32
CA ALA A 21 20.99 -6.15 -10.14
C ALA A 21 20.07 -5.94 -8.93
N LEU A 22 19.06 -6.78 -8.77
CA LEU A 22 18.17 -6.78 -7.62
C LEU A 22 18.95 -7.03 -6.32
N ALA A 23 19.80 -8.06 -6.29
CA ALA A 23 20.63 -8.34 -5.12
C ALA A 23 21.53 -7.16 -4.75
N ALA A 24 22.13 -6.49 -5.74
CA ALA A 24 22.96 -5.32 -5.51
C ALA A 24 22.17 -4.13 -4.94
N ALA A 25 20.96 -3.89 -5.47
CA ALA A 25 20.06 -2.82 -4.99
C ALA A 25 19.52 -3.09 -3.58
N MET A 26 19.20 -4.34 -3.26
CA MET A 26 18.63 -4.74 -1.97
C MET A 26 19.66 -4.85 -0.84
N ARG A 27 20.93 -5.14 -1.18
CA ARG A 27 22.03 -5.40 -0.21
C ARG A 27 22.20 -4.34 0.88
N PRO A 28 22.08 -3.02 0.63
CA PRO A 28 22.22 -2.01 1.69
C PRO A 28 21.17 -2.16 2.81
N TYR A 29 20.07 -2.86 2.54
CA TYR A 29 18.95 -3.04 3.43
C TYR A 29 18.87 -4.47 4.02
N ASP A 30 19.93 -5.28 3.88
CA ASP A 30 20.02 -6.63 4.47
C ASP A 30 20.19 -6.53 6.00
N ARG A 31 19.33 -7.23 6.77
CA ARG A 31 19.38 -7.24 8.24
C ARG A 31 20.61 -7.95 8.80
N ASP A 32 21.13 -8.93 8.08
CA ASP A 32 22.29 -9.71 8.50
C ASP A 32 23.61 -9.05 8.03
N ALA A 33 23.55 -7.95 7.27
CA ALA A 33 24.74 -7.21 6.88
C ALA A 33 25.41 -6.52 8.09
N PRO A 34 26.75 -6.38 8.09
CA PRO A 34 27.46 -5.63 9.12
C PRO A 34 26.92 -4.20 9.17
N GLN A 35 26.25 -3.87 10.27
CA GLN A 35 25.63 -2.56 10.46
C GLN A 35 26.72 -1.49 10.62
N ASP A 36 26.58 -0.37 9.93
CA ASP A 36 27.33 0.83 10.26
C ASP A 36 26.86 1.29 11.66
N PRO A 37 27.75 1.60 12.61
CA PRO A 37 27.35 2.11 13.92
C PRO A 37 26.48 3.37 13.88
N ASP A 38 26.48 4.12 12.77
CA ASP A 38 25.62 5.30 12.56
C ASP A 38 24.29 4.97 11.84
N ASP A 39 24.03 3.70 11.50
CA ASP A 39 22.77 3.27 10.88
C ASP A 39 21.72 2.96 11.96
N GLU A 40 20.86 3.95 12.22
CA GLU A 40 19.81 3.85 13.26
C GLU A 40 18.75 2.78 12.97
N TRP A 41 18.68 2.26 11.75
CA TRP A 41 17.45 1.62 11.28
C TRP A 41 17.45 0.10 11.24
N GLY A 42 18.61 -0.56 11.30
CA GLY A 42 18.71 -2.01 11.12
C GLY A 42 18.25 -2.44 9.72
N GLY A 43 18.83 -3.50 9.15
CA GLY A 43 18.37 -3.94 7.83
C GLY A 43 16.89 -4.39 7.81
N ARG A 44 16.25 -4.20 6.65
CA ARG A 44 14.82 -4.32 6.40
C ARG A 44 14.35 -5.75 6.23
N TRP A 45 15.18 -6.60 5.63
CA TRP A 45 14.79 -7.96 5.25
C TRP A 45 15.85 -8.97 5.72
N ASP A 46 15.42 -10.20 6.03
CA ASP A 46 16.33 -11.35 6.18
C ASP A 46 16.31 -12.27 4.94
N ARG A 47 15.22 -12.23 4.16
CA ARG A 47 15.01 -12.99 2.93
C ARG A 47 14.13 -12.21 1.98
N TYR A 48 14.31 -12.41 0.68
CA TYR A 48 13.40 -11.90 -0.35
C TYR A 48 13.25 -12.88 -1.51
N ARG A 49 12.21 -12.68 -2.33
CA ARG A 49 11.98 -13.41 -3.58
C ARG A 49 11.17 -12.58 -4.56
N ILE A 50 11.41 -12.77 -5.87
CA ILE A 50 10.57 -12.20 -6.92
C ILE A 50 9.30 -13.03 -7.05
N GLY A 51 8.16 -12.35 -7.07
CA GLY A 51 6.84 -12.93 -7.28
C GLY A 51 6.31 -13.76 -6.11
N TRP A 52 4.98 -13.80 -6.02
CA TRP A 52 4.16 -14.72 -5.21
C TRP A 52 2.67 -14.38 -5.40
N SER A 53 2.28 -13.12 -5.15
CA SER A 53 0.88 -12.70 -5.21
C SER A 53 0.63 -11.31 -5.82
N ALA A 54 1.61 -10.41 -5.85
CA ALA A 54 1.44 -9.09 -6.48
C ALA A 54 1.83 -9.13 -7.95
N ARG A 55 0.83 -9.32 -8.80
CA ARG A 55 1.00 -9.45 -10.25
C ARG A 55 0.59 -8.17 -10.97
N ILE A 56 1.40 -7.76 -11.94
CA ILE A 56 1.20 -6.57 -12.75
C ILE A 56 0.63 -6.99 -14.12
N PRO A 57 -0.47 -6.38 -14.60
CA PRO A 57 -0.96 -6.64 -15.94
C PRO A 57 0.08 -6.25 -17.00
N VAL A 58 0.18 -7.06 -18.05
CA VAL A 58 1.06 -6.79 -19.20
C VAL A 58 0.28 -6.00 -20.25
N VAL A 59 0.94 -5.05 -20.92
CA VAL A 59 0.36 -4.33 -22.07
C VAL A 59 0.02 -5.33 -23.17
N GLY A 60 -1.21 -5.26 -23.69
CA GLY A 60 -1.70 -6.18 -24.71
C GLY A 60 -0.77 -6.26 -25.93
N GLY A 61 -0.46 -7.49 -26.37
CA GLY A 61 0.47 -7.79 -27.46
C GLY A 61 1.94 -7.99 -27.04
N TYR A 62 2.28 -7.79 -25.76
CA TYR A 62 3.62 -8.03 -25.21
C TYR A 62 3.69 -9.22 -24.25
N GLU A 63 2.64 -10.04 -24.19
CA GLU A 63 2.52 -11.11 -23.22
C GLU A 63 3.69 -12.12 -23.29
N ASP A 64 4.26 -12.34 -24.47
CA ASP A 64 5.41 -13.23 -24.67
C ASP A 64 6.77 -12.53 -24.69
N ASP A 65 6.85 -11.24 -24.33
CA ASP A 65 8.12 -10.49 -24.34
C ASP A 65 9.09 -11.09 -23.29
N LEU A 66 10.28 -11.48 -23.76
CA LEU A 66 11.30 -12.16 -22.95
C LEU A 66 11.91 -11.26 -21.86
N ARG A 67 11.68 -9.95 -21.91
CA ARG A 67 12.12 -9.01 -20.88
C ARG A 67 11.21 -9.01 -19.65
N LEU A 68 10.01 -9.59 -19.76
CA LEU A 68 9.09 -9.73 -18.63
C LEU A 68 9.66 -10.71 -17.60
N VAL A 69 9.47 -10.36 -16.33
CA VAL A 69 9.88 -11.16 -15.19
C VAL A 69 8.67 -11.87 -14.64
N ARG A 70 8.72 -13.19 -14.64
CA ARG A 70 7.76 -14.07 -13.99
C ARG A 70 8.56 -14.90 -13.00
N GLY A 71 8.32 -14.68 -11.72
CA GLY A 71 8.92 -15.43 -10.63
C GLY A 71 8.33 -16.83 -10.54
N ASP A 72 8.88 -17.62 -9.61
CA ASP A 72 8.44 -18.99 -9.37
C ASP A 72 7.14 -19.02 -8.55
N SER A 73 6.04 -18.59 -9.17
CA SER A 73 4.70 -18.72 -8.63
C SER A 73 4.14 -20.11 -8.95
N SER A 74 3.58 -20.80 -7.95
CA SER A 74 2.94 -22.12 -8.14
C SER A 74 1.61 -22.06 -8.89
N GLU A 75 1.07 -20.85 -9.12
CA GLU A 75 -0.18 -20.64 -9.83
C GLU A 75 0.10 -20.16 -11.24
N ASP A 76 -0.38 -20.91 -12.23
CA ASP A 76 -0.37 -20.51 -13.63
C ASP A 76 -1.47 -19.47 -13.87
N THR A 77 -1.08 -18.19 -13.91
CA THR A 77 -1.99 -17.07 -14.16
C THR A 77 -2.15 -16.71 -15.63
N GLY A 78 -1.57 -17.50 -16.52
CA GLY A 78 -1.52 -17.17 -17.94
C GLY A 78 -0.62 -15.96 -18.25
N PRO A 79 -0.47 -15.64 -19.53
CA PRO A 79 0.61 -14.78 -20.01
C PRO A 79 0.34 -13.27 -19.81
N GLY A 80 -0.90 -12.89 -19.49
CA GLY A 80 -1.32 -11.49 -19.30
C GLY A 80 -0.86 -10.81 -18.01
N TYR A 81 -0.12 -11.52 -17.16
CA TYR A 81 0.41 -11.00 -15.90
C TYR A 81 1.90 -11.35 -15.72
N CYS A 82 2.61 -10.52 -14.98
CA CYS A 82 4.02 -10.71 -14.62
C CYS A 82 4.32 -10.15 -13.22
N ASP A 83 5.50 -10.46 -12.68
CA ASP A 83 6.00 -9.92 -11.41
C ASP A 83 6.90 -8.70 -11.63
N GLY A 84 7.21 -8.36 -12.89
CA GLY A 84 7.95 -7.16 -13.24
C GLY A 84 8.47 -7.15 -14.67
N GLY A 85 9.26 -6.14 -14.99
CA GLY A 85 9.86 -5.92 -16.29
C GLY A 85 10.01 -4.44 -16.62
N PRO A 86 10.43 -4.11 -17.86
CA PRO A 86 10.48 -2.72 -18.31
C PRO A 86 9.12 -2.03 -18.16
N ARG A 87 9.09 -0.82 -17.59
CA ARG A 87 7.87 -0.05 -17.29
C ARG A 87 6.92 0.05 -18.49
N ALA A 88 7.45 0.20 -19.70
CA ALA A 88 6.64 0.30 -20.92
C ALA A 88 5.85 -0.97 -21.28
N LEU A 89 6.21 -2.13 -20.73
CA LEU A 89 5.52 -3.39 -20.94
C LEU A 89 4.45 -3.66 -19.87
N LEU A 90 4.41 -2.84 -18.82
CA LEU A 90 3.51 -2.98 -17.68
C LEU A 90 2.32 -2.04 -17.86
N ASP A 91 1.11 -2.57 -17.77
CA ASP A 91 -0.12 -1.79 -17.88
C ASP A 91 -0.56 -1.23 -16.51
N LEU A 92 0.26 -0.32 -15.99
CA LEU A 92 -0.05 0.40 -14.74
C LEU A 92 -1.33 1.24 -14.88
N GLY A 93 -1.68 1.66 -16.11
CA GLY A 93 -2.92 2.37 -16.41
C GLY A 93 -4.16 1.51 -16.20
N ALA A 94 -4.12 0.24 -16.61
CA ALA A 94 -5.18 -0.73 -16.35
C ALA A 94 -5.36 -1.00 -14.86
N VAL A 95 -4.26 -1.08 -14.09
CA VAL A 95 -4.32 -1.23 -12.62
C VAL A 95 -5.08 -0.06 -11.99
N ARG A 96 -4.69 1.17 -12.32
CA ARG A 96 -5.34 2.40 -11.81
C ARG A 96 -6.81 2.48 -12.22
N THR A 97 -7.12 2.14 -13.46
CA THR A 97 -8.50 2.16 -14.00
C THR A 97 -9.38 1.15 -13.29
N ALA A 98 -8.92 -0.10 -13.15
CA ALA A 98 -9.66 -1.14 -12.47
C ALA A 98 -9.91 -0.80 -10.99
N ALA A 99 -8.91 -0.24 -10.31
CA ALA A 99 -9.04 0.23 -8.94
C ALA A 99 -10.04 1.38 -8.80
N ALA A 100 -9.99 2.38 -9.68
CA ALA A 100 -10.95 3.48 -9.70
C ALA A 100 -12.39 2.99 -9.92
N GLU A 101 -12.60 2.05 -10.84
CA GLU A 101 -13.92 1.47 -11.09
C GLU A 101 -14.45 0.66 -9.91
N ALA A 102 -13.59 -0.14 -9.27
CA ALA A 102 -13.93 -0.87 -8.05
C ALA A 102 -14.30 0.08 -6.91
N ALA A 103 -13.50 1.15 -6.73
CA ALA A 103 -13.76 2.18 -5.74
C ALA A 103 -15.07 2.93 -6.00
N GLY A 104 -15.42 3.19 -7.26
CA GLY A 104 -16.69 3.80 -7.62
C GLY A 104 -17.89 2.95 -7.17
N ARG A 105 -17.81 1.62 -7.37
CA ARG A 105 -18.83 0.68 -6.89
C ARG A 105 -18.89 0.62 -5.37
N GLU A 106 -17.73 0.52 -4.72
CA GLU A 106 -17.62 0.50 -3.26
C GLU A 106 -18.22 1.77 -2.63
N TRP A 107 -17.95 2.94 -3.22
CA TRP A 107 -18.52 4.22 -2.78
C TRP A 107 -20.04 4.23 -2.95
N ASP A 108 -20.56 3.79 -4.11
CA ASP A 108 -22.01 3.74 -4.37
C ASP A 108 -22.72 2.79 -3.37
N GLU A 109 -22.12 1.64 -3.07
CA GLU A 109 -22.62 0.69 -2.06
C GLU A 109 -22.61 1.29 -0.65
N TRP A 110 -21.53 1.99 -0.29
CA TRP A 110 -21.44 2.69 0.99
C TRP A 110 -22.54 3.75 1.12
N GLN A 111 -22.73 4.62 0.13
CA GLN A 111 -23.77 5.66 0.19
C GLN A 111 -25.17 5.07 0.32
N GLN A 112 -25.47 4.01 -0.44
CA GLN A 112 -26.77 3.31 -0.34
C GLN A 112 -27.00 2.70 1.03
N MET A 113 -25.98 2.05 1.59
CA MET A 113 -26.07 1.43 2.92
C MET A 113 -26.23 2.48 4.03
N THR A 114 -25.52 3.59 3.93
CA THR A 114 -25.42 4.59 5.01
C THR A 114 -26.55 5.62 4.99
N ALA A 115 -27.30 5.73 3.90
CA ALA A 115 -28.44 6.64 3.76
C ALA A 115 -29.55 6.46 4.83
N ALA A 116 -29.64 5.27 5.45
CA ALA A 116 -30.60 4.99 6.51
C ALA A 116 -30.15 5.44 7.91
N PHE A 117 -28.91 5.90 8.06
CA PHE A 117 -28.30 6.24 9.34
C PHE A 117 -27.99 7.74 9.44
N PRO A 118 -28.01 8.31 10.66
CA PRO A 118 -27.47 9.65 10.88
C PRO A 118 -26.00 9.73 10.43
N PRO A 119 -25.53 10.89 9.94
CA PRO A 119 -24.13 11.08 9.59
C PRO A 119 -23.21 10.74 10.77
N ALA A 120 -22.21 9.90 10.51
CA ALA A 120 -21.16 9.61 11.47
C ALA A 120 -20.13 10.75 11.52
N ARG A 121 -19.48 10.91 12.67
CA ARG A 121 -18.32 11.76 12.89
C ARG A 121 -17.05 10.92 12.75
N PRO A 122 -15.97 11.50 12.19
CA PRO A 122 -14.69 10.82 12.06
C PRO A 122 -14.05 10.55 13.42
N LEU A 123 -13.16 9.57 13.50
CA LEU A 123 -12.43 9.15 14.69
C LEU A 123 -11.71 10.33 15.35
N VAL A 124 -11.07 11.21 14.55
CA VAL A 124 -10.36 12.39 15.07
C VAL A 124 -11.23 13.26 15.98
N HIS A 125 -12.53 13.36 15.70
CA HIS A 125 -13.48 14.09 16.53
C HIS A 125 -13.54 13.55 17.97
N PHE A 126 -13.53 12.23 18.11
CA PHE A 126 -13.59 11.57 19.41
C PHE A 126 -12.26 11.65 20.14
N VAL A 127 -11.14 11.49 19.42
CA VAL A 127 -9.82 11.54 20.04
C VAL A 127 -9.47 12.95 20.53
N GLU A 128 -9.80 13.99 19.77
CA GLU A 128 -9.62 15.40 20.19
C GLU A 128 -10.44 15.76 21.44
N SER A 129 -11.55 15.05 21.67
CA SER A 129 -12.42 15.25 22.84
C SER A 129 -12.02 14.41 24.06
N SER A 130 -11.04 13.51 23.94
CA SER A 130 -10.60 12.61 25.01
C SER A 130 -9.71 13.33 26.03
N ALA A 131 -9.94 13.08 27.32
CA ALA A 131 -9.13 13.63 28.41
C ALA A 131 -7.80 12.86 28.63
N GLU A 132 -7.63 11.68 28.03
CA GLU A 132 -6.44 10.84 28.16
C GLU A 132 -5.74 10.62 26.80
N PRO A 133 -4.67 11.39 26.48
CA PRO A 133 -3.98 11.28 25.19
C PRO A 133 -3.03 10.08 25.00
N HIS A 134 -2.90 9.17 25.96
CA HIS A 134 -1.65 8.40 26.12
C HIS A 134 -1.72 6.92 25.75
N ASP A 135 -2.91 6.35 25.51
CA ASP A 135 -3.05 5.00 24.98
C ASP A 135 -3.70 5.03 23.59
N TYR A 136 -3.30 4.10 22.73
CA TYR A 136 -3.89 3.78 21.42
C TYR A 136 -5.35 4.29 21.25
N PHE A 137 -5.51 5.45 20.58
CA PHE A 137 -6.76 6.18 20.35
C PHE A 137 -7.65 6.51 21.56
N GLY A 138 -7.25 6.19 22.79
CA GLY A 138 -8.09 6.18 23.98
C GLY A 138 -9.21 5.14 23.83
N ARG A 139 -9.21 4.11 24.69
CA ARG A 139 -10.23 3.04 24.65
C ARG A 139 -11.66 3.62 24.61
N GLU A 140 -11.92 4.69 25.34
CA GLU A 140 -13.21 5.37 25.38
C GLU A 140 -13.58 6.07 24.06
N ALA A 141 -12.67 6.85 23.48
CA ALA A 141 -12.90 7.52 22.20
C ALA A 141 -13.10 6.51 21.06
N TRP A 142 -12.35 5.41 21.07
CA TRP A 142 -12.55 4.28 20.15
C TRP A 142 -13.94 3.64 20.31
N GLN A 143 -14.35 3.36 21.54
CA GLN A 143 -15.68 2.80 21.82
C GLN A 143 -16.78 3.77 21.40
N ALA A 144 -16.64 5.07 21.67
CA ALA A 144 -17.60 6.08 21.29
C ALA A 144 -17.71 6.21 19.75
N TYR A 145 -16.58 6.20 19.05
CA TYR A 145 -16.52 6.20 17.59
C TYR A 145 -17.25 4.99 17.00
N HIS A 146 -16.96 3.77 17.47
CA HIS A 146 -17.62 2.55 16.97
C HIS A 146 -19.08 2.38 17.40
N SER A 147 -19.50 3.06 18.47
CA SER A 147 -20.89 3.04 18.95
C SER A 147 -21.81 3.91 18.11
N GLN A 148 -21.30 4.65 17.13
CA GLN A 148 -22.12 5.42 16.20
C GLN A 148 -23.05 4.49 15.40
N PRO A 149 -24.34 4.84 15.22
CA PRO A 149 -25.32 3.95 14.59
C PRO A 149 -24.88 3.38 13.24
N LEU A 150 -24.29 4.23 12.40
CA LEU A 150 -23.74 3.83 11.10
C LEU A 150 -22.64 2.79 11.26
N LEU A 151 -21.62 3.07 12.07
CA LEU A 151 -20.45 2.19 12.22
C LEU A 151 -20.79 0.88 12.92
N ALA A 152 -21.71 0.90 13.88
CA ALA A 152 -22.26 -0.31 14.49
C ALA A 152 -23.02 -1.18 13.46
N ALA A 153 -23.80 -0.57 12.58
CA ALA A 153 -24.52 -1.29 11.53
C ALA A 153 -23.59 -1.88 10.47
N VAL A 154 -22.56 -1.14 10.05
CA VAL A 154 -21.49 -1.63 9.16
C VAL A 154 -20.78 -2.81 9.82
N ALA A 155 -20.35 -2.66 11.08
CA ALA A 155 -19.68 -3.72 11.81
C ALA A 155 -20.53 -5.00 11.89
N ASN A 156 -21.83 -4.88 12.19
CA ASN A 156 -22.75 -6.01 12.24
C ASN A 156 -22.93 -6.69 10.87
N ARG A 157 -23.08 -5.90 9.79
CA ARG A 157 -23.29 -6.41 8.43
C ARG A 157 -22.12 -7.27 7.93
N TYR A 158 -20.90 -6.85 8.24
CA TYR A 158 -19.69 -7.50 7.74
C TYR A 158 -19.00 -8.38 8.80
N GLY A 159 -19.59 -8.52 9.99
CA GLY A 159 -19.08 -9.40 11.04
C GLY A 159 -17.85 -8.88 11.79
N PHE A 160 -17.63 -7.56 11.85
CA PHE A 160 -16.54 -6.97 12.63
C PHE A 160 -16.88 -6.94 14.11
N THR A 161 -16.48 -7.98 14.83
CA THR A 161 -16.53 -8.01 16.29
C THR A 161 -15.20 -7.47 16.83
N THR A 162 -15.05 -6.14 16.89
CA THR A 162 -14.10 -5.47 17.79
C THR A 162 -12.59 -5.79 17.71
N ALA A 163 -12.11 -6.52 16.70
CA ALA A 163 -10.67 -6.76 16.48
C ALA A 163 -10.15 -5.88 15.32
N PRO A 164 -9.10 -5.07 15.53
CA PRO A 164 -8.77 -3.98 14.62
C PRO A 164 -7.98 -4.49 13.41
N PHE A 165 -8.28 -3.94 12.23
CA PHE A 165 -7.53 -4.00 10.97
C PHE A 165 -7.53 -5.26 10.08
N GLN A 166 -7.98 -6.44 10.50
CA GLN A 166 -7.58 -7.63 9.72
C GLN A 166 -8.45 -8.04 8.52
N ARG A 167 -9.67 -7.51 8.29
CA ARG A 167 -10.54 -8.10 7.24
C ARG A 167 -11.46 -7.17 6.44
N ILE A 168 -11.19 -5.86 6.40
CA ILE A 168 -11.55 -5.09 5.20
C ILE A 168 -10.25 -4.64 4.55
N PRO A 169 -9.94 -5.12 3.33
CA PRO A 169 -8.82 -4.56 2.58
C PRO A 169 -9.02 -3.04 2.50
N ASN A 170 -8.03 -2.26 2.93
CA ASN A 170 -7.97 -0.79 2.86
C ASN A 170 -8.69 0.02 3.95
N TRP A 171 -9.06 -0.58 5.09
CA TRP A 171 -9.41 0.18 6.32
C TRP A 171 -8.17 0.61 7.13
N GLY A 172 -7.08 0.96 6.44
CA GLY A 172 -5.97 1.70 7.05
C GLY A 172 -6.36 3.16 7.36
N ASP A 173 -7.45 3.64 6.77
CA ASP A 173 -8.01 4.98 6.92
C ASP A 173 -9.41 4.95 7.55
N ASP A 174 -9.77 6.04 8.23
CA ASP A 174 -11.11 6.27 8.77
C ASP A 174 -12.16 6.23 7.63
N PRO A 175 -13.12 5.28 7.64
CA PRO A 175 -14.12 5.17 6.58
C PRO A 175 -15.05 6.38 6.50
N VAL A 176 -15.31 7.09 7.61
CA VAL A 176 -16.12 8.31 7.60
C VAL A 176 -15.41 9.42 6.82
N VAL A 177 -14.08 9.51 6.97
CA VAL A 177 -13.26 10.45 6.19
C VAL A 177 -13.20 10.02 4.73
N SER A 178 -12.89 8.76 4.48
CA SER A 178 -12.65 8.23 3.13
C SER A 178 -13.91 8.29 2.26
N PHE A 179 -15.03 7.80 2.76
CA PHE A 179 -16.31 7.85 2.04
C PHE A 179 -17.03 9.20 2.15
N GLY A 180 -16.52 10.12 2.99
CA GLY A 180 -16.95 11.52 3.02
C GLY A 180 -16.46 12.33 1.81
N LEU A 181 -15.48 11.82 1.07
CA LEU A 181 -15.02 12.40 -0.18
C LEU A 181 -16.12 12.33 -1.25
N ALA A 182 -16.09 13.28 -2.20
CA ALA A 182 -16.88 13.15 -3.41
C ALA A 182 -16.46 11.88 -4.16
N ARG A 183 -17.41 11.22 -4.84
CA ARG A 183 -17.16 9.96 -5.55
C ARG A 183 -15.92 10.00 -6.45
N VAL A 184 -15.74 11.09 -7.20
CA VAL A 184 -14.59 11.28 -8.09
C VAL A 184 -13.26 11.35 -7.33
N ASP A 185 -13.25 11.99 -6.17
CA ASP A 185 -12.05 12.12 -5.34
C ASP A 185 -11.70 10.81 -4.64
N PHE A 186 -12.71 10.05 -4.20
CA PHE A 186 -12.53 8.70 -3.66
C PHE A 186 -11.95 7.74 -4.72
N MET A 187 -12.49 7.77 -5.94
CA MET A 187 -11.95 6.98 -7.05
C MET A 187 -10.51 7.36 -7.38
N ALA A 188 -10.19 8.66 -7.42
CA ALA A 188 -8.84 9.15 -7.68
C ALA A 188 -7.86 8.74 -6.57
N LEU A 189 -8.30 8.74 -5.30
CA LEU A 189 -7.51 8.27 -4.17
C LEU A 189 -7.18 6.77 -4.33
N ARG A 190 -8.19 5.92 -4.57
CA ARG A 190 -7.97 4.47 -4.73
C ARG A 190 -7.14 4.12 -5.97
N ALA A 191 -7.26 4.91 -7.04
CA ALA A 191 -6.41 4.73 -8.21
C ALA A 191 -4.91 4.95 -7.88
N ARG A 192 -4.59 5.94 -7.05
CA ARG A 192 -3.21 6.23 -6.61
C ARG A 192 -2.67 5.12 -5.71
N GLU A 193 -3.51 4.66 -4.78
CA GLU A 193 -3.15 3.58 -3.87
C GLU A 193 -2.86 2.26 -4.58
N ALA A 194 -3.49 2.01 -5.74
CA ALA A 194 -3.40 0.74 -6.44
C ALA A 194 -2.00 0.38 -6.94
N LEU A 195 -1.12 1.38 -7.11
CA LEU A 195 0.27 1.15 -7.51
C LEU A 195 1.24 1.08 -6.33
N ALA A 196 0.80 1.53 -5.15
CA ALA A 196 1.64 1.52 -3.98
C ALA A 196 1.68 0.13 -3.34
N THR A 197 2.88 -0.30 -3.00
CA THR A 197 3.16 -1.52 -2.24
C THR A 197 3.57 -1.14 -0.81
N ASP A 198 3.91 -2.11 0.05
CA ASP A 198 4.32 -1.86 1.44
C ASP A 198 5.61 -1.04 1.52
N GLY A 199 6.42 -1.02 0.46
CA GLY A 199 7.55 -0.11 0.30
C GLY A 199 7.96 0.09 -1.16
N LEU A 200 8.83 1.06 -1.42
CA LEU A 200 9.37 1.42 -2.73
C LEU A 200 10.89 1.61 -2.62
N LEU A 201 11.67 0.81 -3.35
CA LEU A 201 13.08 1.09 -3.60
C LEU A 201 13.20 1.81 -4.95
N THR A 202 13.57 3.09 -4.90
CA THR A 202 13.69 3.96 -6.08
C THR A 202 14.95 3.65 -6.90
N LEU A 203 15.02 4.14 -8.15
CA LEU A 203 16.21 4.06 -9.02
C LEU A 203 17.47 4.68 -8.39
N SER A 204 17.31 5.70 -7.54
CA SER A 204 18.43 6.30 -6.79
C SER A 204 18.92 5.44 -5.63
N GLY A 205 18.29 4.28 -5.39
CA GLY A 205 18.62 3.40 -4.27
C GLY A 205 18.04 3.88 -2.93
N GLU A 206 17.08 4.80 -2.94
CA GLU A 206 16.39 5.26 -1.73
C GLU A 206 15.18 4.35 -1.44
N TRP A 207 15.15 3.79 -0.22
CA TRP A 207 14.03 3.02 0.30
C TRP A 207 13.00 3.92 0.98
N LEU A 208 11.78 3.91 0.45
CA LEU A 208 10.63 4.62 0.97
C LEU A 208 9.62 3.62 1.51
N ASP A 209 9.19 3.83 2.74
CA ASP A 209 8.20 2.97 3.41
C ASP A 209 7.32 3.88 4.29
N PRO A 210 5.98 3.79 4.19
CA PRO A 210 5.06 4.55 5.02
C PRO A 210 5.29 4.37 6.54
N ASP A 211 5.80 3.22 6.97
CA ASP A 211 6.12 2.95 8.38
C ASP A 211 7.44 3.59 8.83
N LEU A 212 8.39 3.80 7.91
CA LEU A 212 9.66 4.52 8.17
C LEU A 212 9.53 6.03 8.09
N MET A 213 8.56 6.51 7.32
CA MET A 213 8.23 7.92 7.29
C MET A 213 7.56 8.37 8.61
N GLY A 214 7.13 7.43 9.46
CA GLY A 214 6.37 7.68 10.67
C GLY A 214 7.02 8.62 11.69
N SER A 215 6.21 9.47 12.30
CA SER A 215 6.59 10.33 13.42
C SER A 215 6.81 9.50 14.68
N SER A 216 7.95 9.70 15.35
CA SER A 216 8.23 9.14 16.68
C SER A 216 7.40 9.82 17.79
N ALA A 217 6.59 10.83 17.45
CA ALA A 217 5.79 11.56 18.41
C ALA A 217 4.74 10.63 19.05
N PRO A 218 4.63 10.60 20.39
CA PRO A 218 3.62 9.78 21.04
C PRO A 218 2.21 10.35 20.84
N GLY A 219 1.20 9.47 20.95
CA GLY A 219 -0.21 9.84 20.98
C GLY A 219 -0.78 10.28 19.62
N LEU A 220 -1.90 11.02 19.68
CA LEU A 220 -2.69 11.42 18.49
C LEU A 220 -1.86 12.21 17.46
N ALA A 221 -0.93 13.05 17.91
CA ALA A 221 -0.11 13.87 17.01
C ALA A 221 0.73 13.01 16.07
N GLY A 222 1.48 12.02 16.60
CA GLY A 222 2.25 11.10 15.77
C GLY A 222 1.38 10.23 14.87
N GLN A 223 0.19 9.84 15.33
CA GLN A 223 -0.76 9.08 14.51
C GLN A 223 -1.29 9.87 13.31
N LEU A 224 -1.64 11.15 13.52
CA LEU A 224 -2.09 12.03 12.44
C LEU A 224 -0.95 12.33 11.45
N ASP A 225 0.28 12.47 11.95
CA ASP A 225 1.46 12.60 11.11
C ASP A 225 1.69 11.33 10.28
N ASN A 226 1.59 10.13 10.86
CA ASN A 226 1.73 8.86 10.13
C ASN A 226 0.70 8.74 9.00
N LEU A 227 -0.56 9.16 9.22
CA LEU A 227 -1.58 9.18 8.16
C LEU A 227 -1.22 10.16 7.03
N ARG A 228 -0.64 11.32 7.37
CA ARG A 228 -0.16 12.28 6.36
C ARG A 228 1.00 11.70 5.56
N LEU A 229 1.98 11.11 6.25
CA LEU A 229 3.17 10.52 5.65
C LEU A 229 2.81 9.35 4.73
N ARG A 230 1.87 8.50 5.15
CA ARG A 230 1.29 7.46 4.29
C ARG A 230 0.66 8.07 3.03
N ARG A 231 -0.14 9.13 3.15
CA ARG A 231 -0.74 9.79 1.97
C ARG A 231 0.31 10.39 1.04
N ASP A 232 1.37 10.97 1.59
CA ASP A 232 2.46 11.53 0.81
C ASP A 232 3.24 10.42 0.07
N TYR A 233 3.50 9.29 0.75
CA TYR A 233 4.08 8.09 0.13
C TYR A 233 3.21 7.56 -1.03
N LEU A 234 1.90 7.42 -0.82
CA LEU A 234 0.96 6.96 -1.85
C LEU A 234 0.96 7.91 -3.07
N HIS A 235 0.95 9.22 -2.80
CA HIS A 235 0.97 10.22 -3.87
C HIS A 235 2.28 10.22 -4.65
N PHE A 236 3.41 10.15 -3.94
CA PHE A 236 4.74 10.08 -4.53
C PHE A 236 4.87 8.83 -5.40
N THR A 237 4.49 7.66 -4.87
CA THR A 237 4.61 6.38 -5.57
C THR A 237 3.81 6.35 -6.87
N ASP A 238 2.55 6.83 -6.86
CA ASP A 238 1.73 6.92 -8.07
C ASP A 238 2.41 7.76 -9.16
N LEU A 239 2.92 8.95 -8.82
CA LEU A 239 3.59 9.83 -9.78
C LEU A 239 4.92 9.23 -10.25
N TYR A 240 5.75 8.79 -9.30
CA TYR A 240 7.07 8.25 -9.55
C TYR A 240 7.03 7.06 -10.52
N LEU A 241 6.18 6.07 -10.26
CA LEU A 241 6.07 4.87 -11.10
C LEU A 241 5.52 5.18 -12.49
N MET A 242 4.64 6.18 -12.61
CA MET A 242 4.09 6.61 -13.90
C MET A 242 5.10 7.41 -14.74
N GLU A 243 6.03 8.12 -14.08
CA GLU A 243 7.06 8.94 -14.72
C GLU A 243 8.42 8.24 -14.90
N LEU A 244 8.55 6.99 -14.42
CA LEU A 244 9.74 6.17 -14.64
C LEU A 244 10.12 6.09 -16.13
N PRO A 245 11.43 6.03 -16.45
CA PRO A 245 11.88 5.77 -17.81
C PRO A 245 11.18 4.53 -18.40
N PRO A 246 10.77 4.54 -19.68
CA PRO A 246 10.07 3.41 -20.30
C PRO A 246 10.80 2.07 -20.21
N ASP A 247 12.12 2.09 -20.15
CA ASP A 247 13.02 0.94 -20.07
C ASP A 247 13.51 0.62 -18.66
N ALA A 248 13.22 1.48 -17.66
CA ALA A 248 13.48 1.16 -16.26
C ALA A 248 12.71 -0.11 -15.87
N VAL A 249 13.34 -0.97 -15.10
CA VAL A 249 12.77 -2.24 -14.68
C VAL A 249 12.06 -2.05 -13.35
N LEU A 250 10.78 -2.41 -13.29
CA LEU A 250 9.98 -2.42 -12.08
C LEU A 250 9.72 -3.87 -11.68
N LEU A 251 9.96 -4.22 -10.41
CA LEU A 251 9.75 -5.55 -9.86
C LEU A 251 8.91 -5.49 -8.59
N HIS A 252 7.93 -6.38 -8.46
CA HIS A 252 7.33 -6.69 -7.18
C HIS A 252 8.15 -7.79 -6.49
N VAL A 253 8.66 -7.44 -5.32
CA VAL A 253 9.54 -8.29 -4.52
C VAL A 253 8.87 -8.55 -3.18
N HIS A 254 8.78 -9.82 -2.81
CA HIS A 254 8.31 -10.23 -1.50
C HIS A 254 9.50 -10.25 -0.55
N ILE A 255 9.39 -9.55 0.57
CA ILE A 255 10.42 -9.51 1.62
C ILE A 255 9.88 -10.14 2.90
N HIS A 256 10.77 -10.80 3.64
CA HIS A 256 10.50 -11.29 4.98
C HIS A 256 11.20 -10.38 5.99
N CYS A 257 10.40 -9.80 6.87
CA CYS A 257 10.77 -8.84 7.90
C CYS A 257 10.58 -9.45 9.30
#